data_AF-A0A7S2Q5W6-F1
#
_entry.id   AF-A0A7S2Q5W6-F1
#
_cell.length_a   1.000
_cell.length_b   1.000
_cell.length_c   1.000
_cell.angle_alpha   90.00
_cell.angle_beta   90.00
_cell.angle_gamma   90.00
#
_symmetry.space_group_name_H-M   'P 1'
#
loop_
_entity.id
_entity.type
_entity.pdbx_description
1 polymer ?
#
loop_
_entity_poly.entity_id
_entity_poly.type
_entity_poly.pdbx_seq_one_letter_code
_entity_poly.pdbx_strand_id
1 'polypeptide(L)'
;FGFQDMVAVIKDPAIANYTPRASQATLQKAFNERWVHGLNTQSPWSFVDEMLVARYERFMPTPWFIGEYGANGQPSSVIEQDMESMSAVARDGKGFLGAAFFQFQTAYEKGGSEKNFGLFSLGEDTVAETGKVCDSQSPCQSWPVHCLSSALPWLQGTAADRALALAAAWNGSLASG
;
A
#
# COMPACT_ATOMS: atom_id res chain seq x y z
N PHE A 1 -15.54 6.82 -7.49
CA PHE A 1 -15.36 7.72 -8.66
C PHE A 1 -14.22 7.24 -9.55
N GLY A 2 -12.97 7.16 -9.05
CA GLY A 2 -11.79 6.79 -9.88
C GLY A 2 -11.94 5.60 -10.84
N PHE A 3 -12.37 4.41 -10.40
CA PHE A 3 -12.51 3.25 -11.31
C PHE A 3 -13.56 3.46 -12.41
N GLN A 4 -14.62 4.21 -12.13
CA GLN A 4 -15.62 4.53 -13.14
C GLN A 4 -15.05 5.44 -14.22
N ASP A 5 -14.25 6.43 -13.81
CA ASP A 5 -13.65 7.40 -14.72
C ASP A 5 -12.62 6.70 -15.62
N MET A 6 -11.84 5.76 -15.06
CA MET A 6 -10.93 4.92 -15.85
C MET A 6 -11.67 4.10 -16.91
N VAL A 7 -12.77 3.44 -16.54
CA VAL A 7 -13.61 2.70 -17.51
C VAL A 7 -14.18 3.63 -18.58
N ALA A 8 -14.64 4.83 -18.20
CA ALA A 8 -15.20 5.81 -19.13
C ALA A 8 -14.15 6.33 -20.13
N VAL A 9 -12.96 6.73 -19.65
CA VAL A 9 -11.88 7.27 -20.49
C VAL A 9 -11.29 6.19 -21.38
N ILE A 10 -11.19 4.94 -20.92
CA ILE A 10 -10.74 3.86 -21.80
C ILE A 10 -11.74 3.62 -22.92
N LYS A 11 -13.04 3.71 -22.64
CA LYS A 11 -14.11 3.56 -23.65
C LYS A 11 -14.17 4.73 -24.64
N ASP A 12 -13.95 5.95 -24.15
CA ASP A 12 -13.92 7.18 -24.93
C ASP A 12 -12.83 8.14 -24.42
N PRO A 13 -11.60 8.04 -24.98
CA PRO A 13 -10.49 8.89 -24.58
C PRO A 13 -10.70 10.39 -24.85
N ALA A 14 -11.64 10.74 -25.75
CA ALA A 14 -11.92 12.13 -26.09
C ALA A 14 -12.54 12.90 -24.92
N ILE A 15 -13.17 12.21 -23.95
CA ILE A 15 -13.66 12.83 -22.70
C ILE A 15 -12.53 13.52 -21.93
N ALA A 16 -11.30 13.00 -22.04
CA ALA A 16 -10.11 13.57 -21.42
C ALA A 16 -9.26 14.40 -22.41
N ASN A 17 -9.80 14.75 -23.59
CA ASN A 17 -9.05 15.38 -24.69
C ASN A 17 -7.77 14.60 -25.08
N TYR A 18 -7.81 13.27 -24.96
CA TYR A 18 -6.68 12.41 -25.26
C TYR A 18 -6.90 11.63 -26.56
N THR A 19 -5.90 11.64 -27.44
CA THR A 19 -5.86 10.79 -28.64
C THR A 19 -4.82 9.69 -28.42
N PRO A 20 -5.24 8.42 -28.24
CA PRO A 20 -4.30 7.33 -28.06
C PRO A 20 -3.43 7.11 -29.31
N ARG A 21 -2.20 6.66 -29.09
CA ARG A 21 -1.30 6.26 -30.20
C ARG A 21 -1.74 4.94 -30.87
N ALA A 22 -2.44 4.10 -30.12
CA ALA A 22 -3.01 2.85 -30.62
C ALA A 22 -4.47 3.03 -31.02
N SER A 23 -5.03 2.12 -31.81
CA SER A 23 -6.47 2.13 -32.09
C SER A 23 -7.29 1.94 -30.81
N GLN A 24 -8.51 2.49 -30.80
CA GLN A 24 -9.44 2.36 -29.69
C GLN A 24 -9.68 0.88 -29.29
N ALA A 25 -9.82 0.00 -30.27
CA ALA A 25 -9.98 -1.44 -30.05
C ALA A 25 -8.76 -2.06 -29.34
N THR A 26 -7.55 -1.61 -29.69
CA THR A 26 -6.32 -2.09 -29.06
C THR A 26 -6.22 -1.63 -27.60
N LEU A 27 -6.58 -0.37 -27.33
CA LEU A 27 -6.60 0.17 -25.97
C LEU A 27 -7.63 -0.56 -25.10
N GLN A 28 -8.85 -0.77 -25.61
CA GLN A 28 -9.89 -1.48 -24.87
C GLN A 28 -9.49 -2.94 -24.57
N LYS A 29 -8.93 -3.65 -25.56
CA LYS A 29 -8.42 -5.02 -25.36
C LYS A 29 -7.35 -5.05 -24.27
N ALA A 30 -6.39 -4.12 -24.34
CA ALA A 30 -5.33 -4.01 -23.35
C ALA A 30 -5.87 -3.80 -21.93
N PHE A 31 -6.86 -2.91 -21.78
CA PHE A 31 -7.50 -2.65 -20.49
C PHE A 31 -8.21 -3.90 -19.95
N ASN A 32 -9.01 -4.57 -20.78
CA ASN A 32 -9.78 -5.74 -20.36
C ASN A 32 -8.89 -6.93 -19.97
N GLU A 33 -7.73 -7.10 -20.61
CA GLU A 33 -6.89 -8.30 -20.44
C GLU A 33 -5.72 -8.11 -19.47
N ARG A 34 -5.26 -6.87 -19.25
CA ARG A 34 -3.97 -6.62 -18.57
C ARG A 34 -4.03 -5.68 -17.39
N TRP A 35 -5.18 -5.06 -17.12
CA TRP A 35 -5.27 -4.06 -16.06
C TRP A 35 -5.87 -4.63 -14.77
N VAL A 36 -5.42 -4.06 -13.67
CA VAL A 36 -5.93 -4.29 -12.32
C VAL A 36 -6.23 -2.91 -11.74
N HIS A 37 -7.39 -2.73 -11.13
CA HIS A 37 -7.72 -1.51 -10.42
C HIS A 37 -6.93 -1.43 -9.10
N GLY A 38 -6.25 -0.32 -8.84
CA GLY A 38 -5.47 -0.11 -7.63
C GLY A 38 -5.96 1.11 -6.85
N LEU A 39 -5.93 1.04 -5.52
CA LEU A 39 -6.13 2.21 -4.65
C LEU A 39 -5.17 2.21 -3.48
N ASN A 40 -4.91 3.40 -2.95
CA ASN A 40 -4.18 3.59 -1.69
C ASN A 40 -5.16 4.13 -0.65
N THR A 41 -5.05 3.67 0.58
CA THR A 41 -5.94 4.05 1.67
C THR A 41 -5.18 4.15 2.99
N GLN A 42 -5.59 5.12 3.79
CA GLN A 42 -5.16 5.27 5.17
C GLN A 42 -6.28 4.91 6.16
N SER A 43 -7.49 4.69 5.63
CA SER A 43 -8.69 4.35 6.39
C SER A 43 -8.70 2.87 6.79
N PRO A 44 -9.42 2.50 7.87
CA PRO A 44 -9.64 1.11 8.23
C PRO A 44 -10.35 0.33 7.11
N TRP A 45 -10.16 -0.99 7.08
CA TRP A 45 -10.77 -1.88 6.09
C TRP A 45 -12.30 -1.78 6.10
N SER A 46 -12.92 -1.64 7.28
CA SER A 46 -14.38 -1.50 7.41
C SER A 46 -14.97 -0.38 6.55
N PHE A 47 -14.27 0.75 6.45
CA PHE A 47 -14.67 1.86 5.58
C PHE A 47 -14.50 1.51 4.09
N VAL A 48 -13.41 0.84 3.74
CA VAL A 48 -13.14 0.44 2.35
C VAL A 48 -14.15 -0.61 1.89
N ASP A 49 -14.48 -1.56 2.75
CA ASP A 49 -15.47 -2.60 2.51
C ASP A 49 -16.85 -1.99 2.18
N GLU A 50 -17.31 -1.07 3.03
CA GLU A 50 -18.58 -0.36 2.84
C GLU A 50 -18.61 0.47 1.53
N MET A 51 -17.52 1.18 1.24
CA MET A 51 -17.48 2.11 0.12
C MET A 51 -17.22 1.46 -1.22
N LEU A 52 -16.48 0.35 -1.24
CA LEU A 52 -15.96 -0.25 -2.47
C LEU A 52 -16.38 -1.69 -2.67
N VAL A 53 -16.10 -2.59 -1.72
CA VAL A 53 -16.33 -4.04 -1.89
C VAL A 53 -17.80 -4.30 -2.24
N ALA A 54 -18.71 -3.68 -1.49
CA ALA A 54 -20.16 -3.79 -1.69
C ALA A 54 -20.65 -3.29 -3.07
N ARG A 55 -19.81 -2.57 -3.83
CA ARG A 55 -20.17 -1.94 -5.11
C ARG A 55 -19.26 -2.38 -6.26
N TYR A 56 -18.30 -3.26 -6.00
CA TYR A 56 -17.24 -3.58 -6.96
C TYR A 56 -17.71 -4.48 -8.11
N GLU A 57 -18.77 -5.27 -7.91
CA GLU A 57 -19.29 -6.22 -8.91
C GLU A 57 -19.48 -5.60 -10.30
N ARG A 58 -19.88 -4.32 -10.37
CA ARG A 58 -20.06 -3.58 -11.63
C ARG A 58 -18.78 -3.39 -12.47
N PHE A 59 -17.60 -3.61 -11.88
CA PHE A 59 -16.31 -3.48 -12.53
C PHE A 59 -15.70 -4.84 -12.91
N MET A 60 -16.35 -5.95 -12.55
CA MET A 60 -15.93 -7.27 -12.98
C MET A 60 -15.99 -7.37 -14.53
N PRO A 61 -15.07 -8.13 -15.16
CA PRO A 61 -14.10 -9.04 -14.55
C PRO A 61 -12.77 -8.40 -14.13
N THR A 62 -12.61 -7.07 -14.21
CA THR A 62 -11.34 -6.42 -13.87
C THR A 62 -11.05 -6.58 -12.37
N PRO A 63 -9.95 -7.24 -11.97
CA PRO A 63 -9.62 -7.42 -10.55
C PRO A 63 -9.12 -6.11 -9.92
N TRP A 64 -9.01 -6.09 -8.60
CA TRP A 64 -8.48 -4.94 -7.86
C TRP A 64 -7.66 -5.30 -6.63
N PHE A 65 -6.84 -4.35 -6.16
CA PHE A 65 -6.00 -4.51 -4.97
C PHE A 65 -5.79 -3.17 -4.26
N ILE A 66 -5.35 -3.23 -3.01
CA ILE A 66 -4.87 -2.06 -2.27
C ILE A 66 -3.35 -2.00 -2.41
N GLY A 67 -2.85 -0.97 -3.09
CA GLY A 67 -1.41 -0.77 -3.30
C GLY A 67 -0.70 -0.26 -2.05
N GLU A 68 -1.39 0.54 -1.24
CA GLU A 68 -0.88 1.05 0.03
C GLU A 68 -2.00 1.05 1.07
N TYR A 69 -1.86 0.21 2.09
CA TYR A 69 -2.65 0.30 3.32
C TYR A 69 -1.79 0.93 4.41
N GLY A 70 -2.10 2.18 4.78
CA GLY A 70 -1.27 2.98 5.68
C GLY A 70 -1.58 2.86 7.18
N ALA A 71 -2.70 2.24 7.56
CA ALA A 71 -3.12 2.10 8.96
C ALA A 71 -3.02 3.40 9.78
N ASN A 72 -3.46 4.56 9.27
CA ASN A 72 -3.11 5.85 9.86
C ASN A 72 -3.70 6.02 11.27
N GLY A 73 -2.83 6.09 12.29
CA GLY A 73 -3.25 6.23 13.69
C GLY A 73 -4.08 5.06 14.24
N GLN A 74 -4.11 3.93 13.55
CA GLN A 74 -4.94 2.79 13.94
C GLN A 74 -4.25 1.96 15.03
N PRO A 75 -4.99 1.49 16.05
CA PRO A 75 -4.43 0.60 17.07
C PRO A 75 -4.13 -0.78 16.47
N SER A 76 -3.21 -1.52 17.10
CA SER A 76 -2.80 -2.87 16.66
C SER A 76 -3.96 -3.82 16.41
N SER A 77 -4.99 -3.82 17.26
CA SER A 77 -6.15 -4.70 17.09
C SER A 77 -6.96 -4.42 15.81
N VAL A 78 -7.00 -3.16 15.36
CA VAL A 78 -7.65 -2.81 14.09
C VAL A 78 -6.78 -3.24 12.92
N ILE A 79 -5.45 -3.06 13.01
CA ILE A 79 -4.52 -3.49 11.97
C ILE A 79 -4.60 -5.00 11.76
N GLU A 80 -4.56 -5.77 12.84
CA GLU A 80 -4.66 -7.24 12.80
C GLU A 80 -5.99 -7.67 12.16
N GLN A 81 -7.12 -7.14 12.65
CA GLN A 81 -8.44 -7.43 12.09
C GLN A 81 -8.57 -7.06 10.61
N ASP A 82 -8.03 -5.91 10.20
CA ASP A 82 -8.05 -5.44 8.82
C ASP A 82 -7.27 -6.40 7.90
N MET A 83 -6.08 -6.86 8.33
CA MET A 83 -5.28 -7.82 7.58
C MET A 83 -5.98 -9.17 7.42
N GLU A 84 -6.54 -9.70 8.51
CA GLU A 84 -7.30 -10.95 8.49
C GLU A 84 -8.52 -10.86 7.55
N SER A 85 -9.26 -9.75 7.65
CA SER A 85 -10.46 -9.50 6.85
C SER A 85 -10.12 -9.36 5.37
N MET A 86 -9.10 -8.57 5.03
CA MET A 86 -8.63 -8.45 3.65
C MET A 86 -8.14 -9.79 3.09
N SER A 87 -7.44 -10.59 3.90
CA SER A 87 -7.00 -11.93 3.50
C SER A 87 -8.17 -12.89 3.29
N ALA A 88 -9.24 -12.79 4.08
CA ALA A 88 -10.48 -13.54 3.86
C ALA A 88 -11.16 -13.13 2.53
N VAL A 89 -11.35 -11.84 2.30
CA VAL A 89 -12.01 -11.34 1.07
C VAL A 89 -11.20 -11.66 -0.19
N ALA A 90 -9.86 -11.64 -0.11
CA ALA A 90 -9.02 -12.04 -1.23
C ALA A 90 -9.17 -13.53 -1.60
N ARG A 91 -9.49 -14.39 -0.61
CA ARG A 91 -9.73 -15.83 -0.82
C ARG A 91 -11.11 -16.14 -1.41
N ASP A 92 -12.09 -15.25 -1.25
CA ASP A 92 -13.45 -15.43 -1.77
C ASP A 92 -13.54 -15.42 -3.31
N GLY A 93 -12.47 -14.99 -4.01
CA GLY A 93 -12.40 -15.01 -5.48
C GLY A 93 -13.27 -13.96 -6.17
N LYS A 94 -13.79 -12.96 -5.43
CA LYS A 94 -14.67 -11.90 -5.96
C LYS A 94 -13.90 -10.67 -6.47
N GLY A 95 -12.80 -10.91 -7.17
CA GLY A 95 -12.00 -9.88 -7.83
C GLY A 95 -11.01 -9.11 -6.96
N PHE A 96 -11.12 -9.14 -5.63
CA PHE A 96 -10.10 -8.56 -4.75
C PHE A 96 -8.86 -9.47 -4.67
N LEU A 97 -7.69 -8.91 -4.91
CA LEU A 97 -6.42 -9.65 -4.94
C LEU A 97 -5.63 -9.55 -3.63
N GLY A 98 -5.99 -8.62 -2.74
CA GLY A 98 -5.30 -8.37 -1.48
C GLY A 98 -4.77 -6.95 -1.34
N ALA A 99 -3.88 -6.76 -0.36
CA ALA A 99 -3.34 -5.46 0.02
C ALA A 99 -1.83 -5.54 0.29
N ALA A 100 -1.13 -4.43 0.05
CA ALA A 100 0.24 -4.23 0.52
C ALA A 100 0.26 -3.22 1.67
N PHE A 101 0.91 -3.60 2.78
CA PHE A 101 1.07 -2.72 3.94
C PHE A 101 2.10 -1.64 3.61
N PHE A 102 1.67 -0.37 3.68
CA PHE A 102 2.54 0.77 3.46
C PHE A 102 2.98 1.29 4.83
N GLN A 103 4.26 1.17 5.21
CA GLN A 103 5.43 0.72 4.45
C GLN A 103 6.40 -0.04 5.35
N PHE A 104 7.37 -0.74 4.76
CA PHE A 104 8.29 -1.58 5.52
C PHE A 104 9.13 -0.78 6.54
N GLN A 105 9.90 0.19 6.07
CA GLN A 105 10.68 1.08 6.92
C GLN A 105 10.03 2.48 6.94
N THR A 106 10.09 3.16 8.09
CA THR A 106 9.75 4.57 8.19
C THR A 106 10.52 5.45 7.20
N ALA A 107 9.81 6.36 6.53
CA ALA A 107 10.36 7.36 5.62
C ALA A 107 10.98 8.54 6.38
N TYR A 108 12.25 8.42 6.77
CA TYR A 108 12.99 9.46 7.50
C TYR A 108 13.25 10.72 6.66
N GLU A 109 13.41 10.55 5.35
CA GLU A 109 13.66 11.60 4.36
C GLU A 109 12.48 12.56 4.19
N LYS A 110 11.25 12.08 4.35
CA LYS A 110 10.05 12.92 4.28
C LYS A 110 9.70 13.58 5.62
N GLY A 111 9.98 12.88 6.72
CA GLY A 111 9.67 13.37 8.06
C GLY A 111 8.17 13.62 8.30
N GLY A 112 7.85 14.47 9.28
CA GLY A 112 6.47 14.90 9.55
C GLY A 112 5.46 13.75 9.70
N SER A 113 4.31 13.90 9.04
CA SER A 113 3.22 12.91 9.04
C SER A 113 3.60 11.59 8.38
N GLU A 114 4.62 11.57 7.51
CA GLU A 114 5.03 10.35 6.78
C GLU A 114 5.71 9.33 7.69
N LYS A 115 6.16 9.76 8.88
CA LYS A 115 6.69 8.84 9.90
C LYS A 115 5.66 7.85 10.42
N ASN A 116 4.37 8.16 10.23
CA ASN A 116 3.26 7.37 10.74
C ASN A 116 3.10 6.00 10.07
N PHE A 117 3.69 5.76 8.89
CA PHE A 117 3.34 4.59 8.08
C PHE A 117 4.27 3.38 8.23
N GLY A 118 5.50 3.58 8.69
CA GLY A 118 6.50 2.51 8.76
C GLY A 118 6.14 1.40 9.74
N LEU A 119 6.42 0.14 9.38
CA LEU A 119 6.43 -1.00 10.30
C LEU A 119 7.64 -0.96 11.23
N PHE A 120 8.78 -0.50 10.71
CA PHE A 120 10.05 -0.48 11.41
C PHE A 120 10.74 0.89 11.37
N SER A 121 11.36 1.25 12.50
CA SER A 121 12.33 2.33 12.61
C SER A 121 13.76 1.83 12.34
N LEU A 122 14.70 2.76 12.20
CA LEU A 122 16.13 2.46 12.27
C LEU A 122 16.52 2.21 13.73
N GLY A 123 17.15 1.08 13.98
CA GLY A 123 17.74 0.71 15.26
C GLY A 123 19.09 1.40 15.51
N GLU A 124 19.64 1.17 16.69
CA GLU A 124 20.89 1.81 17.14
C GLU A 124 22.13 1.24 16.42
N ASP A 125 22.10 -0.05 16.07
CA ASP A 125 23.22 -0.73 15.44
C ASP A 125 23.27 -0.49 13.94
N THR A 126 24.45 -0.08 13.44
CA THR A 126 24.77 -0.02 12.02
C THR A 126 25.46 -1.30 11.59
N VAL A 127 24.94 -1.97 10.57
CA VAL A 127 25.50 -3.24 10.04
C VAL A 127 26.41 -3.03 8.84
N ALA A 128 26.24 -1.92 8.12
CA ALA A 128 27.05 -1.59 6.96
C ALA A 128 26.91 -0.11 6.60
N GLU A 129 27.66 0.31 5.59
CA GLU A 129 27.44 1.55 4.85
C GLU A 129 27.05 1.18 3.42
N THR A 130 26.19 1.97 2.79
CA THR A 130 25.93 1.81 1.36
C THR A 130 27.19 2.10 0.55
N GLY A 131 27.19 1.67 -0.72
CA GLY A 131 28.08 2.28 -1.71
C GLY A 131 27.79 3.78 -1.86
N LYS A 132 28.69 4.49 -2.55
CA LYS A 132 28.44 5.90 -2.91
C LYS A 132 27.23 5.97 -3.84
N VAL A 133 26.13 6.58 -3.39
CA VAL A 133 25.02 6.94 -4.27
C VAL A 133 25.24 8.37 -4.73
N CYS A 134 25.24 8.55 -6.04
CA CYS A 134 25.40 9.82 -6.71
C CYS A 134 24.09 10.12 -7.45
N ASP A 135 23.59 11.34 -7.32
CA ASP A 135 22.50 11.84 -8.15
C ASP A 135 22.93 13.15 -8.85
N SER A 136 22.12 13.65 -9.78
CA SER A 136 22.46 14.87 -10.55
C SER A 136 22.32 16.18 -9.76
N GLN A 137 21.72 16.14 -8.57
CA GLN A 137 21.32 17.26 -7.74
C GLN A 137 22.12 17.34 -6.43
N SER A 138 22.82 16.28 -6.04
CA SER A 138 23.51 16.12 -4.75
C SER A 138 24.91 15.51 -4.92
N PRO A 139 25.90 15.91 -4.11
CA PRO A 139 27.20 15.23 -4.06
C PRO A 139 27.04 13.75 -3.75
N CYS A 140 27.91 12.90 -4.31
CA CYS A 140 27.94 11.49 -3.97
C CYS A 140 28.15 11.29 -2.46
N GLN A 141 27.26 10.54 -1.81
CA GLN A 141 27.33 10.25 -0.38
C GLN A 141 27.18 8.75 -0.13
N SER A 142 27.55 8.30 1.07
CA SER A 142 27.20 6.99 1.60
C SER A 142 26.24 7.18 2.77
N TRP A 143 25.43 6.17 3.07
CA TRP A 143 24.51 6.19 4.20
C TRP A 143 24.70 4.94 5.06
N PRO A 144 24.55 5.09 6.40
CA PRO A 144 24.52 3.94 7.29
C PRO A 144 23.31 3.06 7.00
N VAL A 145 23.56 1.75 6.99
CA VAL A 145 22.53 0.70 6.96
C VAL A 145 22.36 0.21 8.38
N HIS A 146 21.19 0.47 8.97
CA HIS A 146 20.88 0.09 10.34
C HIS A 146 20.19 -1.27 10.42
N CYS A 147 20.36 -1.95 11.56
CA CYS A 147 19.37 -2.92 12.01
C CYS A 147 18.00 -2.25 12.12
N LEU A 148 16.92 -3.01 11.91
CA LEU A 148 15.56 -2.49 12.06
C LEU A 148 15.03 -2.72 13.48
N SER A 149 14.24 -1.77 13.98
CA SER A 149 13.56 -1.86 15.26
C SER A 149 12.06 -1.72 15.08
N SER A 150 11.26 -2.49 15.83
CA SER A 150 9.81 -2.31 15.87
C SER A 150 9.37 -1.17 16.81
N ALA A 151 10.30 -0.53 17.51
CA ALA A 151 9.99 0.62 18.37
C ALA A 151 9.71 1.86 17.50
N LEU A 152 8.48 2.37 17.57
CA LEU A 152 8.03 3.55 16.82
C LEU A 152 7.71 4.70 17.81
N PRO A 153 8.72 5.40 18.36
CA PRO A 153 8.54 6.33 19.49
C PRO A 153 7.68 7.57 19.20
N TRP A 154 7.40 7.85 17.92
CA TRP A 154 6.50 8.93 17.51
C TRP A 154 5.02 8.52 17.46
N LEU A 155 4.71 7.22 17.62
CA LEU A 155 3.35 6.71 17.72
C LEU A 155 2.97 6.45 19.18
N GLN A 156 1.70 6.66 19.50
CA GLN A 156 1.19 6.56 20.87
C GLN A 156 0.48 5.23 21.09
N GLY A 157 0.74 4.61 22.24
CA GLY A 157 0.09 3.36 22.64
C GLY A 157 0.24 2.25 21.60
N THR A 158 -0.83 1.48 21.41
CA THR A 158 -0.81 0.30 20.52
C THR A 158 -0.76 0.63 19.03
N ALA A 159 -0.85 1.90 18.64
CA ALA A 159 -0.61 2.31 17.26
C ALA A 159 0.88 2.14 16.86
N ALA A 160 1.79 2.04 17.84
CA ALA A 160 3.19 1.73 17.63
C ALA A 160 3.46 0.24 17.33
N ASP A 161 2.53 -0.66 17.67
CA ASP A 161 2.74 -2.12 17.57
C ASP A 161 2.43 -2.67 16.16
N ARG A 162 2.77 -1.91 15.11
CA ARG A 162 2.35 -2.22 13.72
C ARG A 162 2.93 -3.52 13.18
N ALA A 163 4.24 -3.70 13.33
CA ALA A 163 4.93 -4.91 12.88
C ALA A 163 4.41 -6.15 13.63
N LEU A 164 4.10 -5.99 14.92
CA LEU A 164 3.53 -7.07 15.73
C LEU A 164 2.11 -7.42 15.24
N ALA A 165 1.24 -6.42 15.04
CA ALA A 165 -0.11 -6.61 14.54
C ALA A 165 -0.13 -7.28 13.15
N LEU A 166 0.77 -6.83 12.25
CA LEU A 166 0.90 -7.43 10.93
C LEU A 166 1.34 -8.89 11.02
N ALA A 167 2.30 -9.23 11.89
CA ALA A 167 2.73 -10.61 12.09
C ALA A 167 1.60 -11.47 12.68
N ALA A 168 0.89 -10.95 13.69
CA ALA A 168 -0.19 -11.64 14.38
C ALA A 168 -1.33 -12.09 13.45
N ALA A 169 -1.67 -11.28 12.44
CA ALA A 169 -2.70 -11.60 11.45
C ALA A 169 -2.46 -12.91 10.66
N TRP A 170 -1.23 -13.43 10.66
CA TRP A 170 -0.89 -14.75 10.09
C TRP A 170 -0.26 -15.70 11.11
N ASN A 171 -0.60 -15.56 12.40
CA ASN A 171 -0.03 -16.33 13.51
C ASN A 171 1.50 -16.25 13.60
N GLY A 172 2.08 -15.17 13.09
CA GLY A 172 3.50 -14.86 13.18
C GLY A 172 3.86 -14.12 14.45
N SER A 173 5.15 -13.94 14.66
CA SER A 173 5.71 -13.16 15.76
C SER A 173 6.96 -12.41 15.31
N LEU A 174 7.32 -11.37 16.04
CA LEU A 174 8.63 -10.73 15.88
C LEU A 174 9.67 -11.53 16.69
N ALA A 175 10.88 -11.66 16.15
CA ALA A 175 12.00 -12.16 16.94
C ALA A 175 12.32 -11.11 18.02
N SER A 176 12.54 -11.57 19.26
CA SER A 176 13.13 -10.72 20.29
C SER A 176 14.57 -10.40 19.88
N GLY A 177 14.81 -9.16 19.48
CA GLY A 177 16.16 -8.61 19.28
C GLY A 177 16.87 -8.37 20.60
#